data_AF-A0A938PS09-F1
#
_entry.id   AF-A0A938PS09-F1
#
_cell.length_a   1.000
_cell.length_b   1.000
_cell.length_c   1.000
_cell.angle_alpha   90.00
_cell.angle_beta   90.00
_cell.angle_gamma   90.00
#
_symmetry.space_group_name_H-M   'P 1'
#
loop_
_entity.id
_entity.type
_entity.pdbx_description
1 polymer ?
#
loop_
_entity_poly.entity_id
_entity_poly.type
_entity_poly.pdbx_seq_one_letter_code
_entity_poly.pdbx_strand_id
1 'polypeptide(L)'
;MLLLLLGAGDVAVKGQAAVLLTVLLALVLLGGATALIRASGWSWRRAVCVVSGAMTLAALITFLVLPGWYVKANNRPSVTTSLDGLPNPGLPGTHVFRYFTYGSGTDRQRSEFASGVTLRSRTVDGARLIDGWNGAPGWARTRYWDFDPKTLPLNGRVWMPEGDGPFPVTLIMHGNHDIEDSSDKGYAWLGEHFAPHGVVAVSVDENFLNSGFSDLLASVNGGLDKENDARGWMLLEHLRQLREWSKAKDNVFAGKLDLDRVVLIGHSLGGEAVAEAALFNRLPAFPNDARQIFDFGFGIQGLIAIAPVDGQYHPRGTKTWIEDVSYLIIHGFLDGDVQSFMGTSQFARVTFPECVNCFKSSIYMLGANHGQFNTSWGRADHSMPGRFFLNLEPIMDAELQRGATKPLFTAFLLTTLFGREEYRSVFEAIPRSAPWTAQSVELVTDVRTGDERVIADFEEDADLQTATLAAARIESQGLSRWSEAEVKIKWEPLDSAAVRLGWQPHKDAQAPS
;
A
#
# COMPACT_ATOMS: atom_id res chain seq x y z
N MET A 1 -24.43 -7.15 20.36
CA MET A 1 -24.28 -6.95 18.90
C MET A 1 -23.46 -5.71 18.56
N LEU A 2 -23.71 -4.53 19.15
CA LEU A 2 -22.88 -3.32 18.90
C LEU A 2 -21.47 -3.31 19.51
N LEU A 3 -21.18 -4.18 20.49
CA LEU A 3 -19.85 -4.33 21.10
C LEU A 3 -18.86 -5.15 20.24
N LEU A 4 -19.30 -5.66 19.08
CA LEU A 4 -18.53 -6.58 18.23
C LEU A 4 -17.75 -5.89 17.09
N LEU A 5 -17.78 -4.56 17.00
CA LEU A 5 -17.14 -3.76 15.94
C LEU A 5 -15.82 -3.08 16.39
N LEU A 6 -15.26 -3.49 17.52
CA LEU A 6 -14.07 -2.89 18.12
C LEU A 6 -12.79 -3.48 17.48
N GLY A 7 -12.34 -2.86 16.38
CA GLY A 7 -11.07 -3.15 15.72
C GLY A 7 -9.89 -2.29 16.22
N ALA A 8 -8.72 -2.94 16.26
CA ALA A 8 -7.37 -2.55 16.71
C ALA A 8 -7.05 -1.06 16.96
N GLY A 9 -6.78 -0.76 18.24
CA GLY A 9 -6.18 0.48 18.72
C GLY A 9 -6.69 0.85 20.12
N ASP A 10 -5.82 0.80 21.13
CA ASP A 10 -6.19 0.99 22.55
C ASP A 10 -6.87 2.35 22.84
N VAL A 11 -6.62 3.35 22.00
CA VAL A 11 -7.23 4.69 22.05
C VAL A 11 -8.60 4.72 21.34
N ALA A 12 -8.75 4.00 20.23
CA ALA A 12 -9.98 3.93 19.45
C ALA A 12 -11.09 3.22 20.23
N VAL A 13 -10.77 2.13 20.92
CA VAL A 13 -11.75 1.37 21.73
C VAL A 13 -12.33 2.22 22.88
N LYS A 14 -11.48 2.98 23.57
CA LYS A 14 -11.92 3.88 24.66
C LYS A 14 -12.78 5.03 24.13
N GLY A 15 -12.40 5.62 22.99
CA GLY A 15 -13.18 6.68 22.33
C GLY A 15 -14.56 6.19 21.85
N GLN A 16 -14.59 5.01 21.20
CA GLN A 16 -15.83 4.38 20.73
C GLN A 16 -16.77 4.04 21.89
N ALA A 17 -16.24 3.45 22.97
CA ALA A 17 -17.02 3.18 24.17
C ALA A 17 -17.59 4.46 24.80
N ALA A 18 -16.80 5.54 24.85
CA ALA A 18 -17.25 6.84 25.36
C ALA A 18 -18.39 7.43 24.51
N VAL A 19 -18.29 7.36 23.18
CA VAL A 19 -19.37 7.79 22.28
C VAL A 19 -20.62 6.95 22.47
N LEU A 20 -20.51 5.63 22.54
CA LEU A 20 -21.65 4.74 22.76
C LEU A 20 -22.34 5.01 24.10
N LEU A 21 -21.57 5.17 25.18
CA LEU A 21 -22.10 5.53 26.50
C LEU A 21 -22.80 6.89 26.46
N THR A 22 -22.27 7.85 25.71
CA THR A 22 -22.86 9.17 25.53
C THR A 22 -24.18 9.10 24.76
N VAL A 23 -24.26 8.29 23.70
CA VAL A 23 -25.52 8.01 22.98
C VAL A 23 -26.55 7.40 23.92
N LEU A 24 -26.18 6.36 24.66
CA LEU A 24 -27.08 5.69 25.59
C LEU A 24 -27.59 6.66 26.66
N LEU A 25 -26.72 7.48 27.24
CA LEU A 25 -27.11 8.49 28.21
C LEU A 25 -28.08 9.52 27.60
N ALA A 26 -27.80 10.01 26.39
CA ALA A 26 -28.68 10.96 25.69
C ALA A 26 -30.06 10.35 25.43
N LEU A 27 -30.13 9.09 24.97
CA LEU A 27 -31.37 8.37 24.72
C LEU A 27 -32.16 8.10 26.03
N VAL A 28 -31.48 7.76 27.12
CA VAL A 28 -32.11 7.56 28.43
C VAL A 28 -32.68 8.87 28.97
N LEU A 29 -31.94 9.98 28.87
CA LEU A 29 -32.42 11.29 29.28
C LEU A 29 -33.62 11.74 28.45
N LEU A 30 -33.55 11.58 27.12
CA LEU A 30 -34.59 11.98 26.19
C LEU A 30 -35.84 11.11 26.33
N GLY A 31 -35.70 9.79 26.19
CA GLY A 31 -36.79 8.82 26.23
C GLY A 31 -37.38 8.63 27.63
N GLY A 32 -36.53 8.53 28.66
CA GLY A 32 -36.96 8.35 30.05
C GLY A 32 -37.71 9.57 30.57
N ALA A 33 -37.19 10.78 30.34
CA ALA A 33 -37.87 11.99 30.81
C ALA A 33 -39.15 12.29 30.01
N THR A 34 -39.20 12.03 28.70
CA THR A 34 -40.45 12.17 27.92
C THR A 34 -41.51 11.16 28.37
N ALA A 35 -41.13 9.91 28.65
CA ALA A 35 -42.05 8.92 29.20
C ALA A 35 -42.59 9.34 30.58
N LEU A 36 -41.74 9.86 31.46
CA LEU A 36 -42.15 10.37 32.77
C LEU A 36 -43.05 11.61 32.70
N ILE A 37 -42.83 12.50 31.73
CA ILE A 37 -43.73 13.64 31.49
C ILE A 37 -45.12 13.15 31.05
N ARG A 38 -45.17 12.16 30.17
CA ARG A 38 -46.44 11.55 29.72
C ARG A 38 -47.17 10.81 30.84
N ALA A 39 -46.44 10.07 31.68
CA ALA A 39 -47.03 9.25 32.73
C ALA A 39 -47.38 10.02 34.01
N SER A 40 -46.59 11.02 34.38
CA SER A 40 -46.65 11.67 35.70
C SER A 40 -46.70 13.19 35.65
N GLY A 41 -47.02 13.77 34.48
CA GLY A 41 -47.17 15.21 34.28
C GLY A 41 -45.85 15.98 34.14
N TRP A 42 -45.97 17.27 33.83
CA TRP A 42 -44.82 18.13 33.59
C TRP A 42 -44.06 18.50 34.88
N SER A 43 -42.74 18.61 34.80
CA SER A 43 -41.91 19.29 35.79
C SER A 43 -40.67 19.89 35.15
N TRP A 44 -40.17 21.00 35.69
CA TRP A 44 -38.99 21.68 35.13
C TRP A 44 -37.76 20.77 35.09
N ARG A 45 -37.57 19.89 36.09
CA ARG A 45 -36.46 18.92 36.12
C ARG A 45 -36.53 17.93 34.97
N ARG A 46 -37.74 17.42 34.67
CA ARG A 46 -37.95 16.49 33.54
C ARG A 46 -37.74 17.21 32.20
N ALA A 47 -38.20 18.45 32.08
CA ALA A 47 -37.95 19.27 30.89
C ALA A 47 -36.45 19.51 30.67
N VAL A 48 -35.69 19.80 31.73
CA VAL A 48 -34.23 19.92 31.66
C VAL A 48 -33.59 18.61 31.18
N CYS A 49 -34.02 17.45 31.69
CA CYS A 49 -33.51 16.16 31.20
C CYS A 49 -33.77 15.93 29.70
N VAL A 50 -34.98 16.26 29.22
CA VAL A 50 -35.32 16.17 27.78
C VAL A 50 -34.42 17.08 26.95
N VAL A 51 -34.28 18.35 27.36
CA VAL A 51 -33.46 19.34 26.64
C VAL A 51 -31.99 18.93 26.66
N SER A 52 -31.45 18.50 27.80
CA SER A 52 -30.07 17.99 27.89
C SER A 52 -29.85 16.78 27.00
N GLY A 53 -30.76 15.79 27.01
CA GLY A 53 -30.66 14.62 26.14
C GLY A 53 -30.68 15.00 24.65
N ALA A 54 -31.57 15.92 24.26
CA ALA A 54 -31.65 16.43 22.89
C ALA A 54 -30.39 17.22 22.48
N MET A 55 -29.87 18.10 23.34
CA MET A 55 -28.65 18.86 23.07
C MET A 55 -27.42 17.95 22.99
N THR A 56 -27.30 16.94 23.85
CA THR A 56 -26.22 15.96 23.79
C THR A 56 -26.27 15.16 22.48
N LEU A 57 -27.46 14.73 22.05
CA LEU A 57 -27.62 14.03 20.78
C LEU A 57 -27.27 14.93 19.60
N ALA A 58 -27.72 16.19 19.61
CA ALA A 58 -27.38 17.17 18.57
C ALA A 58 -25.87 17.45 18.52
N ALA A 59 -25.22 17.63 19.67
CA ALA A 59 -23.77 17.83 19.75
C ALA A 59 -23.01 16.61 19.22
N LEU A 60 -23.49 15.39 19.51
CA LEU A 60 -22.88 14.17 19.01
C LEU A 60 -23.07 14.02 17.49
N ILE A 61 -24.27 14.28 16.96
CA ILE A 61 -24.51 14.27 15.51
C ILE A 61 -23.58 15.27 14.83
N THR A 62 -23.45 16.49 15.38
CA THR A 62 -22.51 17.48 14.87
C THR A 62 -21.07 16.96 14.90
N PHE A 63 -20.64 16.36 16.01
CA PHE A 63 -19.30 15.76 16.11
C PHE A 63 -19.04 14.67 15.06
N LEU A 64 -20.03 13.79 14.80
CA LEU A 64 -19.91 12.70 13.82
C LEU A 64 -19.97 13.18 12.35
N VAL A 65 -20.53 14.36 12.09
CA VAL A 65 -20.67 14.92 10.72
C VAL A 65 -19.56 15.91 10.38
N LEU A 66 -18.92 16.54 11.38
CA LEU A 66 -17.79 17.42 11.14
C LEU A 66 -16.58 16.61 10.65
N PRO A 67 -15.84 17.10 9.62
CA PRO A 67 -14.65 16.42 9.09
C PRO A 67 -13.49 16.36 10.09
N GLY A 68 -13.59 17.08 11.20
CA GLY A 68 -12.59 17.13 12.26
C GLY A 68 -12.00 18.52 12.41
N TRP A 69 -10.75 18.58 12.89
CA TRP A 69 -10.05 19.84 13.17
C TRP A 69 -8.61 19.75 12.71
N TYR A 70 -8.09 20.85 12.17
CA TYR A 70 -6.69 20.92 11.75
C TYR A 70 -5.95 22.05 12.47
N VAL A 71 -4.87 21.68 13.17
CA VAL A 71 -3.89 22.64 13.65
C VAL A 71 -2.74 22.63 12.65
N LYS A 72 -2.64 23.70 11.86
CA LYS A 72 -1.57 23.85 10.87
C LYS A 72 -0.23 23.91 11.60
N ALA A 73 0.64 22.92 11.35
CA ALA A 73 2.01 22.98 11.85
C ALA A 73 2.73 24.15 11.17
N ASN A 74 3.43 24.97 11.96
CA ASN A 74 4.19 26.11 11.44
C ASN A 74 5.35 25.65 10.53
N ASN A 75 5.61 26.47 9.51
CA ASN A 75 6.64 26.35 8.47
C ASN A 75 7.86 25.53 8.89
N ARG A 76 8.02 24.36 8.27
CA ARG A 76 9.30 23.66 8.23
C ARG A 76 10.18 24.32 7.17
N PRO A 77 11.48 24.53 7.41
CA PRO A 77 12.39 25.02 6.39
C PRO A 77 12.39 24.02 5.22
N SER A 78 11.98 24.49 4.04
CA SER A 78 12.01 23.73 2.79
C SER A 78 13.35 23.98 2.11
N VAL A 79 14.19 22.95 2.04
CA VAL A 79 15.35 22.99 1.14
C VAL A 79 14.86 22.52 -0.22
N THR A 80 14.58 23.46 -1.11
CA THR A 80 14.16 23.09 -2.47
C THR A 80 15.42 22.88 -3.30
N THR A 81 15.80 21.63 -3.56
CA THR A 81 16.76 21.36 -4.63
C THR A 81 16.06 21.55 -5.97
N SER A 82 16.63 22.38 -6.84
CA SER A 82 16.04 22.66 -8.13
C SER A 82 16.12 21.44 -9.06
N LEU A 83 15.00 21.14 -9.74
CA LEU A 83 14.89 20.14 -10.80
C LEU A 83 14.92 20.82 -12.19
N ASP A 84 15.58 21.98 -12.30
CA ASP A 84 15.62 22.80 -13.52
C ASP A 84 16.05 21.99 -14.75
N GLY A 85 15.28 22.12 -15.82
CA GLY A 85 15.56 21.51 -17.12
C GLY A 85 15.05 20.08 -17.31
N LEU A 86 14.55 19.41 -16.26
CA LEU A 86 13.95 18.07 -16.41
C LEU A 86 12.50 18.16 -16.91
N PRO A 87 12.14 17.51 -18.04
CA PRO A 87 10.78 17.52 -18.55
C PRO A 87 9.82 16.88 -17.54
N ASN A 88 8.67 17.52 -17.30
CA ASN A 88 7.67 17.06 -16.35
C ASN A 88 7.13 15.66 -16.71
N PRO A 89 7.43 14.61 -15.92
CA PRO A 89 6.97 13.25 -16.20
C PRO A 89 5.48 13.05 -15.89
N GLY A 90 4.82 14.01 -15.23
CA GLY A 90 3.37 13.98 -14.98
C GLY A 90 2.52 14.48 -16.16
N LEU A 91 3.13 15.06 -17.20
CA LEU A 91 2.44 15.44 -18.43
C LEU A 91 2.05 14.17 -19.23
N PRO A 92 0.96 14.21 -20.02
CA PRO A 92 0.58 13.09 -20.85
C PRO A 92 1.70 12.70 -21.83
N GLY A 93 1.91 11.39 -22.01
CA GLY A 93 2.74 10.87 -23.09
C GLY A 93 2.11 11.05 -24.47
N THR A 94 2.80 10.57 -25.51
CA THR A 94 2.45 10.83 -26.91
C THR A 94 1.77 9.66 -27.63
N HIS A 95 1.83 8.44 -27.07
CA HIS A 95 1.16 7.29 -27.68
C HIS A 95 -0.36 7.40 -27.53
N VAL A 96 -1.07 7.09 -28.61
CA VAL A 96 -2.49 6.69 -28.50
C VAL A 96 -2.53 5.32 -27.85
N PHE A 97 -3.55 5.01 -27.07
CA PHE A 97 -3.73 3.70 -26.47
C PHE A 97 -5.13 3.17 -26.69
N ARG A 98 -5.26 1.85 -26.60
CA ARG A 98 -6.54 1.15 -26.57
C ARG A 98 -6.81 0.58 -25.18
N TYR A 99 -8.07 0.65 -24.78
CA TYR A 99 -8.57 0.05 -23.55
C TYR A 99 -9.40 -1.20 -23.85
N PHE A 100 -9.17 -2.28 -23.11
CA PHE A 100 -9.99 -3.49 -23.16
C PHE A 100 -9.85 -4.31 -21.88
N THR A 101 -10.68 -5.34 -21.72
CA THR A 101 -10.61 -6.28 -20.58
C THR A 101 -10.33 -7.70 -21.04
N TYR A 102 -9.67 -8.46 -20.18
CA TYR A 102 -9.66 -9.91 -20.23
C TYR A 102 -10.21 -10.48 -18.92
N GLY A 103 -10.78 -11.69 -18.98
CA GLY A 103 -11.34 -12.31 -17.79
C GLY A 103 -11.91 -13.69 -18.05
N SER A 104 -12.52 -14.27 -17.01
CA SER A 104 -13.07 -15.63 -17.03
C SER A 104 -14.16 -15.84 -18.09
N GLY A 105 -14.86 -14.78 -18.48
CA GLY A 105 -16.00 -14.85 -19.39
C GLY A 105 -17.31 -15.27 -18.72
N THR A 106 -17.28 -15.52 -17.41
CA THR A 106 -18.42 -16.02 -16.62
C THR A 106 -18.56 -15.31 -15.28
N ASP A 107 -17.85 -14.19 -15.08
CA ASP A 107 -17.89 -13.46 -13.82
C ASP A 107 -19.32 -13.01 -13.47
N ARG A 108 -19.76 -13.37 -12.26
CA ARG A 108 -21.12 -13.11 -11.80
C ARG A 108 -21.32 -11.69 -11.28
N GLN A 109 -20.27 -11.09 -10.73
CA GLN A 109 -20.34 -9.80 -10.05
C GLN A 109 -19.88 -8.66 -10.96
N ARG A 110 -19.03 -8.98 -11.95
CA ARG A 110 -18.32 -8.02 -12.79
C ARG A 110 -18.66 -8.25 -14.25
N SER A 111 -19.64 -7.49 -14.77
CA SER A 111 -20.10 -7.63 -16.15
C SER A 111 -18.99 -7.47 -17.20
N GLU A 112 -17.97 -6.66 -16.90
CA GLU A 112 -16.79 -6.41 -17.73
C GLU A 112 -15.84 -7.62 -17.83
N PHE A 113 -15.96 -8.60 -16.92
CA PHE A 113 -15.23 -9.87 -16.92
C PHE A 113 -16.12 -11.08 -17.25
N ALA A 114 -17.40 -10.82 -17.55
CA ALA A 114 -18.38 -11.80 -18.01
C ALA A 114 -18.33 -11.96 -19.54
N SER A 115 -19.47 -12.13 -20.20
CA SER A 115 -19.54 -12.40 -21.65
C SER A 115 -18.98 -11.28 -22.56
N GLY A 116 -18.75 -10.08 -22.03
CA GLY A 116 -18.24 -8.92 -22.76
C GLY A 116 -16.72 -8.79 -22.85
N VAL A 117 -15.95 -9.76 -22.32
CA VAL A 117 -14.48 -9.69 -22.35
C VAL A 117 -13.94 -9.70 -23.78
N THR A 118 -12.89 -8.92 -24.02
CA THR A 118 -12.18 -8.92 -25.30
C THR A 118 -11.34 -10.19 -25.47
N LEU A 119 -10.74 -10.67 -24.37
CA LEU A 119 -10.03 -11.93 -24.31
C LEU A 119 -10.50 -12.78 -23.14
N ARG A 120 -10.72 -14.07 -23.38
CA ARG A 120 -11.00 -15.03 -22.32
C ARG A 120 -9.72 -15.61 -21.77
N SER A 121 -9.46 -15.43 -20.47
CA SER A 121 -8.31 -15.99 -19.77
C SER A 121 -8.58 -17.41 -19.27
N ARG A 122 -7.50 -18.14 -18.94
CA ARG A 122 -7.60 -19.39 -18.18
C ARG A 122 -7.85 -19.10 -16.69
N THR A 123 -8.31 -20.11 -15.98
CA THR A 123 -8.34 -20.11 -14.51
C THR A 123 -7.09 -20.80 -13.95
N VAL A 124 -6.83 -20.59 -12.66
CA VAL A 124 -5.66 -21.16 -11.96
C VAL A 124 -6.04 -21.84 -10.65
N ASP A 125 -5.30 -22.89 -10.28
CA ASP A 125 -5.48 -23.61 -9.02
C ASP A 125 -4.56 -23.02 -7.95
N GLY A 126 -5.12 -22.16 -7.11
CA GLY A 126 -4.47 -21.52 -5.95
C GLY A 126 -4.75 -22.22 -4.62
N ALA A 127 -5.37 -23.41 -4.62
CA ALA A 127 -5.81 -24.07 -3.39
C ALA A 127 -4.68 -24.47 -2.42
N ARG A 128 -3.41 -24.39 -2.85
CA ARG A 128 -2.22 -24.62 -2.00
C ARG A 128 -1.68 -23.36 -1.34
N LEU A 129 -2.08 -22.19 -1.85
CA LEU A 129 -1.62 -20.90 -1.33
C LEU A 129 -2.65 -20.32 -0.37
N ILE A 130 -3.94 -20.54 -0.62
CA ILE A 130 -5.01 -19.91 0.15
C ILE A 130 -5.54 -20.84 1.25
N ASP A 131 -5.38 -20.43 2.50
CA ASP A 131 -6.05 -21.02 3.65
C ASP A 131 -7.33 -20.22 4.01
N GLY A 132 -8.20 -20.78 4.85
CA GLY A 132 -9.42 -20.10 5.30
C GLY A 132 -10.62 -20.13 4.32
N TRP A 133 -10.45 -20.65 3.09
CA TRP A 133 -11.56 -20.84 2.13
C TRP A 133 -12.38 -22.13 2.38
N ASN A 134 -12.60 -22.49 3.63
CA ASN A 134 -13.37 -23.69 4.01
C ASN A 134 -14.53 -23.30 4.96
N GLY A 135 -15.42 -24.25 5.23
CA GLY A 135 -16.53 -24.04 6.15
C GLY A 135 -17.59 -23.03 5.65
N ALA A 136 -18.36 -22.46 6.58
CA ALA A 136 -19.42 -21.50 6.24
C ALA A 136 -18.93 -20.22 5.54
N PRO A 137 -17.80 -19.61 5.94
CA PRO A 137 -17.25 -18.43 5.26
C PRO A 137 -16.81 -18.74 3.83
N GLY A 138 -16.04 -19.83 3.65
CA GLY A 138 -15.64 -20.31 2.32
C GLY A 138 -16.83 -20.64 1.42
N TRP A 139 -17.86 -21.31 1.96
CA TRP A 139 -19.10 -21.59 1.23
C TRP A 139 -19.81 -20.30 0.79
N ALA A 140 -19.92 -19.31 1.66
CA ALA A 140 -20.53 -18.02 1.34
C ALA A 140 -19.74 -17.27 0.26
N ARG A 141 -18.40 -17.30 0.36
CA ARG A 141 -17.48 -16.72 -0.63
C ARG A 141 -17.62 -17.40 -1.99
N THR A 142 -17.59 -18.73 -2.04
CA THR A 142 -17.83 -19.50 -3.27
C THR A 142 -19.22 -19.23 -3.85
N ARG A 143 -20.25 -19.10 -3.00
CA ARG A 143 -21.60 -18.77 -3.46
C ARG A 143 -21.72 -17.34 -4.01
N TYR A 144 -20.95 -16.41 -3.49
CA TYR A 144 -20.89 -15.03 -3.96
C TYR A 144 -20.18 -14.95 -5.32
N TRP A 145 -18.99 -15.54 -5.43
CA TRP A 145 -18.14 -15.44 -6.62
C TRP A 145 -18.45 -16.46 -7.73
N ASP A 146 -19.11 -17.58 -7.39
CA ASP A 146 -19.39 -18.71 -8.29
C ASP A 146 -18.14 -19.51 -8.73
N PHE A 147 -17.08 -19.48 -7.93
CA PHE A 147 -15.88 -20.32 -8.08
C PHE A 147 -15.22 -20.62 -6.72
N ASP A 148 -14.27 -21.55 -6.70
CA ASP A 148 -13.47 -21.91 -5.53
C ASP A 148 -11.96 -21.71 -5.80
N PRO A 149 -11.07 -21.91 -4.79
CA PRO A 149 -9.63 -21.71 -4.96
C PRO A 149 -8.96 -22.53 -6.06
N LYS A 150 -9.60 -23.57 -6.60
CA LYS A 150 -9.04 -24.40 -7.68
C LYS A 150 -9.24 -23.79 -9.06
N THR A 151 -10.12 -22.80 -9.18
CA THR A 151 -10.50 -22.19 -10.45
C THR A 151 -10.54 -20.66 -10.34
N LEU A 152 -9.51 -20.07 -9.73
CA LEU A 152 -9.40 -18.62 -9.60
C LEU A 152 -9.32 -17.96 -10.98
N PRO A 153 -10.11 -16.91 -11.25
CA PRO A 153 -10.10 -16.22 -12.53
C PRO A 153 -8.90 -15.29 -12.65
N LEU A 154 -8.34 -15.19 -13.86
CA LEU A 154 -7.38 -14.13 -14.21
C LEU A 154 -8.13 -12.99 -14.88
N ASN A 155 -8.61 -12.02 -14.10
CA ASN A 155 -9.33 -10.85 -14.58
C ASN A 155 -8.43 -9.61 -14.63
N GLY A 156 -8.51 -8.81 -15.70
CA GLY A 156 -7.69 -7.60 -15.80
C GLY A 156 -8.18 -6.57 -16.81
N ARG A 157 -7.93 -5.31 -16.46
CA ARG A 157 -8.16 -4.14 -17.32
C ARG A 157 -6.85 -3.71 -17.95
N VAL A 158 -6.85 -3.51 -19.25
CA VAL A 158 -5.64 -3.27 -20.04
C VAL A 158 -5.72 -1.91 -20.71
N TRP A 159 -4.69 -1.11 -20.52
CA TRP A 159 -4.38 0.08 -21.32
C TRP A 159 -3.11 -0.21 -22.09
N MET A 160 -3.26 -0.43 -23.40
CA MET A 160 -2.13 -0.82 -24.25
C MET A 160 -1.84 0.27 -25.29
N PRO A 161 -0.58 0.75 -25.39
CA PRO A 161 -0.18 1.67 -26.43
C PRO A 161 -0.44 1.09 -27.83
N GLU A 162 -0.86 1.94 -28.76
CA GLU A 162 -0.86 1.62 -30.19
C GLU A 162 0.55 1.80 -30.77
N GLY A 163 0.86 1.03 -31.82
CA GLY A 163 2.16 0.99 -32.47
C GLY A 163 2.75 -0.41 -32.52
N ASP A 164 4.00 -0.51 -32.99
CA ASP A 164 4.61 -1.81 -33.30
C ASP A 164 5.02 -2.60 -32.05
N GLY A 165 5.41 -1.93 -30.97
CA GLY A 165 5.96 -2.58 -29.77
C GLY A 165 7.35 -3.19 -30.03
N PRO A 166 7.83 -4.11 -29.18
CA PRO A 166 7.22 -4.52 -27.93
C PRO A 166 7.33 -3.41 -26.87
N PHE A 167 6.32 -3.31 -26.01
CA PHE A 167 6.23 -2.32 -24.94
C PHE A 167 6.50 -2.98 -23.58
N PRO A 168 7.23 -2.32 -22.65
CA PRO A 168 7.32 -2.73 -21.26
C PRO A 168 5.95 -2.95 -20.63
N VAL A 169 5.88 -3.79 -19.60
CA VAL A 169 4.63 -4.15 -18.95
C VAL A 169 4.62 -3.71 -17.50
N THR A 170 3.50 -3.16 -17.04
CA THR A 170 3.26 -2.94 -15.62
C THR A 170 1.94 -3.57 -15.17
N LEU A 171 1.97 -4.31 -14.06
CA LEU A 171 0.77 -4.86 -13.42
C LEU A 171 0.49 -4.07 -12.14
N ILE A 172 -0.78 -3.74 -11.91
CA ILE A 172 -1.25 -2.94 -10.78
C ILE A 172 -2.24 -3.75 -9.97
N MET A 173 -1.89 -4.00 -8.72
CA MET A 173 -2.67 -4.78 -7.77
C MET A 173 -3.17 -3.93 -6.62
N HIS A 174 -4.47 -4.04 -6.35
CA HIS A 174 -5.07 -3.41 -5.19
C HIS A 174 -4.80 -4.22 -3.91
N GLY A 175 -4.97 -3.57 -2.76
CA GLY A 175 -4.89 -4.24 -1.46
C GLY A 175 -6.24 -4.75 -0.97
N ASN A 176 -6.30 -5.07 0.32
CA ASN A 176 -7.53 -5.46 0.98
C ASN A 176 -8.53 -4.32 1.04
N HIS A 177 -9.76 -4.58 0.66
CA HIS A 177 -10.91 -3.69 0.73
C HIS A 177 -12.19 -4.53 0.60
N ASP A 178 -13.39 -3.99 0.85
CA ASP A 178 -14.65 -4.74 0.69
C ASP A 178 -14.70 -5.53 -0.65
N ILE A 179 -15.06 -6.82 -0.58
CA ILE A 179 -15.14 -7.71 -1.77
C ILE A 179 -16.10 -7.17 -2.85
N GLU A 180 -17.05 -6.33 -2.46
CA GLU A 180 -18.03 -5.67 -3.33
C GLU A 180 -17.48 -4.43 -4.04
N ASP A 181 -16.46 -3.75 -3.50
CA ASP A 181 -15.87 -2.58 -4.16
C ASP A 181 -14.76 -2.96 -5.12
N SER A 182 -15.09 -2.93 -6.40
CA SER A 182 -14.20 -3.13 -7.54
C SER A 182 -12.93 -2.28 -7.46
N SER A 183 -11.89 -2.79 -6.82
CA SER A 183 -10.73 -1.98 -6.43
C SER A 183 -9.75 -1.80 -7.60
N ASP A 184 -9.74 -2.72 -8.55
CA ASP A 184 -9.03 -2.67 -9.83
C ASP A 184 -9.40 -1.42 -10.68
N LYS A 185 -10.68 -1.00 -10.67
CA LYS A 185 -11.12 0.20 -11.42
C LYS A 185 -10.46 1.47 -10.89
N GLY A 186 -10.05 1.44 -9.62
CA GLY A 186 -9.47 2.55 -8.87
C GLY A 186 -8.15 3.07 -9.40
N TYR A 187 -7.46 2.26 -10.21
CA TYR A 187 -6.17 2.57 -10.82
C TYR A 187 -6.26 2.91 -12.31
N ALA A 188 -7.47 3.12 -12.85
CA ALA A 188 -7.64 3.53 -14.24
C ALA A 188 -6.80 4.77 -14.60
N TRP A 189 -6.67 5.72 -13.67
CA TRP A 189 -5.86 6.92 -13.84
C TRP A 189 -4.36 6.64 -14.06
N LEU A 190 -3.83 5.54 -13.51
CA LEU A 190 -2.46 5.09 -13.78
C LEU A 190 -2.37 4.45 -15.16
N GLY A 191 -3.32 3.57 -15.51
CA GLY A 191 -3.35 2.93 -16.82
C GLY A 191 -3.46 3.91 -17.98
N GLU A 192 -4.38 4.87 -17.87
CA GLU A 192 -4.56 5.97 -18.82
C GLU A 192 -3.35 6.91 -18.88
N HIS A 193 -2.56 6.99 -17.81
CA HIS A 193 -1.34 7.78 -17.81
C HIS A 193 -0.16 7.04 -18.44
N PHE A 194 0.08 5.79 -18.06
CA PHE A 194 1.26 5.03 -18.45
C PHE A 194 1.22 4.55 -19.91
N ALA A 195 0.04 4.22 -20.44
CA ALA A 195 -0.06 3.78 -21.84
C ALA A 195 0.41 4.83 -22.85
N PRO A 196 0.08 6.13 -22.71
CA PRO A 196 0.71 7.19 -23.51
C PRO A 196 2.24 7.29 -23.41
N HIS A 197 2.86 6.81 -22.32
CA HIS A 197 4.32 6.72 -22.18
C HIS A 197 4.92 5.45 -22.80
N GLY A 198 4.13 4.64 -23.50
CA GLY A 198 4.61 3.43 -24.16
C GLY A 198 4.74 2.23 -23.21
N VAL A 199 3.95 2.18 -22.13
CA VAL A 199 3.91 1.05 -21.18
C VAL A 199 2.55 0.36 -21.27
N VAL A 200 2.52 -0.97 -21.41
CA VAL A 200 1.27 -1.73 -21.25
C VAL A 200 0.93 -1.78 -19.77
N ALA A 201 -0.15 -1.12 -19.36
CA ALA A 201 -0.60 -1.15 -17.98
C ALA A 201 -1.79 -2.10 -17.82
N VAL A 202 -1.72 -2.96 -16.81
CA VAL A 202 -2.75 -3.94 -16.49
C VAL A 202 -3.15 -3.80 -15.03
N SER A 203 -4.38 -3.37 -14.74
CA SER A 203 -4.90 -3.45 -13.37
C SER A 203 -5.64 -4.76 -13.19
N VAL A 204 -5.16 -5.59 -12.25
CA VAL A 204 -5.69 -6.93 -12.00
C VAL A 204 -6.79 -6.90 -10.94
N ASP A 205 -7.78 -7.77 -11.10
CA ASP A 205 -8.89 -7.95 -10.17
C ASP A 205 -8.62 -9.16 -9.29
N GLU A 206 -8.42 -8.90 -7.99
CA GLU A 206 -8.22 -9.90 -6.95
C GLU A 206 -9.17 -9.66 -5.77
N ASN A 207 -10.32 -9.02 -6.03
CA ASN A 207 -11.35 -8.74 -5.02
C ASN A 207 -11.80 -10.01 -4.27
N PHE A 208 -11.71 -11.17 -4.90
CA PHE A 208 -12.04 -12.46 -4.29
C PHE A 208 -11.07 -12.91 -3.19
N LEU A 209 -9.89 -12.29 -3.07
CA LEU A 209 -8.94 -12.47 -1.97
C LEU A 209 -9.13 -11.45 -0.85
N ASN A 210 -10.06 -10.50 -0.98
CA ASN A 210 -10.27 -9.49 0.04
C ASN A 210 -11.19 -9.98 1.18
N SER A 211 -11.15 -9.24 2.29
CA SER A 211 -12.10 -9.35 3.40
C SER A 211 -13.50 -8.94 2.95
N GLY A 212 -14.51 -9.69 3.34
CA GLY A 212 -15.91 -9.41 3.00
C GLY A 212 -16.87 -9.74 4.13
N PHE A 213 -18.14 -9.38 3.96
CA PHE A 213 -19.18 -9.68 4.95
C PHE A 213 -19.28 -11.18 5.27
N SER A 214 -18.91 -12.05 4.31
CA SER A 214 -18.81 -13.50 4.52
C SER A 214 -17.91 -13.89 5.70
N ASP A 215 -16.90 -13.07 6.00
CA ASP A 215 -15.91 -13.36 7.04
C ASP A 215 -16.46 -13.02 8.44
N LEU A 216 -17.53 -12.22 8.53
CA LEU A 216 -18.28 -12.02 9.77
C LEU A 216 -18.94 -13.32 10.27
N LEU A 217 -19.23 -14.26 9.36
CA LEU A 217 -19.81 -15.57 9.71
C LEU A 217 -18.83 -16.50 10.43
N ALA A 218 -17.54 -16.15 10.48
CA ALA A 218 -16.47 -17.03 10.95
C ALA A 218 -16.16 -16.92 12.46
N SER A 219 -16.77 -15.99 13.21
CA SER A 219 -16.52 -15.71 14.64
C SER A 219 -15.04 -15.41 15.00
N VAL A 220 -14.76 -14.16 15.39
CA VAL A 220 -13.54 -13.60 16.06
C VAL A 220 -12.17 -13.80 15.37
N ASN A 221 -11.88 -14.95 14.74
CA ASN A 221 -10.61 -15.27 14.04
C ASN A 221 -10.88 -15.68 12.57
N GLY A 222 -11.77 -14.94 11.92
CA GLY A 222 -12.36 -15.32 10.65
C GLY A 222 -11.88 -14.51 9.46
N GLY A 223 -11.55 -15.18 8.36
CA GLY A 223 -11.08 -14.55 7.13
C GLY A 223 -10.28 -15.53 6.29
N LEU A 224 -9.77 -15.05 5.16
CA LEU A 224 -8.68 -15.75 4.49
C LEU A 224 -7.41 -15.64 5.34
N ASP A 225 -6.57 -16.68 5.28
CA ASP A 225 -5.24 -16.70 5.88
C ASP A 225 -4.27 -17.08 4.77
N LYS A 226 -3.07 -16.50 4.79
CA LYS A 226 -2.10 -16.62 3.68
C LYS A 226 -2.71 -16.25 2.33
N GLU A 227 -3.35 -15.08 2.28
CA GLU A 227 -3.83 -14.53 1.03
C GLU A 227 -2.73 -13.77 0.29
N ASN A 228 -1.72 -13.25 0.99
CA ASN A 228 -0.74 -12.36 0.38
C ASN A 228 0.18 -13.08 -0.60
N ASP A 229 0.67 -14.27 -0.24
CA ASP A 229 1.43 -15.15 -1.14
C ASP A 229 0.59 -15.59 -2.33
N ALA A 230 -0.72 -15.83 -2.14
CA ALA A 230 -1.63 -16.05 -3.24
C ALA A 230 -1.73 -14.82 -4.18
N ARG A 231 -1.82 -13.60 -3.66
CA ARG A 231 -1.84 -12.34 -4.44
C ARG A 231 -0.55 -12.18 -5.26
N GLY A 232 0.61 -12.35 -4.63
CA GLY A 232 1.91 -12.28 -5.30
C GLY A 232 2.05 -13.33 -6.41
N TRP A 233 1.59 -14.56 -6.18
CA TRP A 233 1.56 -15.61 -7.18
C TRP A 233 0.59 -15.33 -8.33
N MET A 234 -0.60 -14.77 -8.04
CA MET A 234 -1.60 -14.41 -9.06
C MET A 234 -1.05 -13.39 -10.06
N LEU A 235 -0.29 -12.39 -9.62
CA LEU A 235 0.42 -11.46 -10.52
C LEU A 235 1.33 -12.18 -11.54
N LEU A 236 2.06 -13.21 -11.09
CA LEU A 236 2.93 -13.98 -11.97
C LEU A 236 2.12 -14.89 -12.93
N GLU A 237 0.98 -15.41 -12.48
CA GLU A 237 0.05 -16.14 -13.34
C GLU A 237 -0.58 -15.25 -14.43
N HIS A 238 -0.83 -13.96 -14.12
CA HIS A 238 -1.22 -12.95 -15.11
C HIS A 238 -0.11 -12.71 -16.14
N LEU A 239 1.14 -12.51 -15.72
CA LEU A 239 2.28 -12.40 -16.65
C LEU A 239 2.45 -13.66 -17.50
N ARG A 240 2.21 -14.85 -16.94
CA ARG A 240 2.24 -16.11 -17.69
C ARG A 240 1.15 -16.18 -18.74
N GLN A 241 -0.07 -15.74 -18.42
CA GLN A 241 -1.16 -15.63 -19.40
C GLN A 241 -0.82 -14.64 -20.52
N LEU A 242 -0.21 -13.50 -20.19
CA LEU A 242 0.25 -12.50 -21.15
C LEU A 242 1.36 -13.06 -22.06
N ARG A 243 2.29 -13.86 -21.52
CA ARG A 243 3.34 -14.55 -22.28
C ARG A 243 2.79 -15.56 -23.28
N GLU A 244 1.75 -16.30 -22.90
CA GLU A 244 1.08 -17.24 -23.79
C GLU A 244 0.40 -16.49 -24.95
N TRP A 245 -0.28 -15.39 -24.65
CA TRP A 245 -0.95 -14.55 -25.64
C TRP A 245 0.01 -13.78 -26.55
N SER A 246 1.15 -13.31 -26.04
CA SER A 246 2.14 -12.59 -26.87
C SER A 246 2.77 -13.46 -27.96
N LYS A 247 2.73 -14.79 -27.79
CA LYS A 247 3.20 -15.79 -28.76
C LYS A 247 2.12 -16.24 -29.76
N ALA A 248 0.85 -15.97 -29.49
CA ALA A 248 -0.27 -16.40 -30.33
C ALA A 248 -0.53 -15.39 -31.46
N LYS A 249 -0.37 -15.80 -32.73
CA LYS A 249 -0.38 -14.91 -33.91
C LYS A 249 -1.61 -14.01 -34.05
N ASP A 250 -2.79 -14.52 -33.72
CA ASP A 250 -4.07 -13.79 -33.87
C ASP A 250 -4.51 -13.10 -32.57
N ASN A 251 -3.66 -13.06 -31.55
CA ASN A 251 -3.96 -12.40 -30.29
C ASN A 251 -3.62 -10.90 -30.35
N VAL A 252 -4.41 -10.08 -29.66
CA VAL A 252 -4.15 -8.63 -29.54
C VAL A 252 -2.79 -8.29 -28.93
N PHE A 253 -2.17 -9.20 -28.17
CA PHE A 253 -0.85 -9.06 -27.58
C PHE A 253 0.30 -9.59 -28.44
N ALA A 254 0.02 -10.18 -29.62
CA ALA A 254 1.02 -10.79 -30.48
C ALA A 254 2.18 -9.83 -30.79
N GLY A 255 3.38 -10.15 -30.30
CA GLY A 255 4.58 -9.32 -30.47
C GLY A 255 4.53 -7.93 -29.80
N LYS A 256 3.56 -7.65 -28.93
CA LYS A 256 3.36 -6.33 -28.31
C LYS A 256 3.98 -6.17 -26.93
N LEU A 257 4.33 -7.27 -26.26
CA LEU A 257 4.76 -7.25 -24.86
C LEU A 257 6.26 -7.55 -24.73
N ASP A 258 6.96 -6.68 -24.01
CA ASP A 258 8.32 -6.91 -23.55
C ASP A 258 8.27 -7.39 -22.09
N LEU A 259 8.31 -8.71 -21.90
CA LEU A 259 8.23 -9.33 -20.58
C LEU A 259 9.60 -9.46 -19.89
N ASP A 260 10.65 -8.94 -20.51
CA ASP A 260 11.97 -8.76 -19.89
C ASP A 260 12.10 -7.36 -19.25
N ARG A 261 11.09 -6.49 -19.45
CA ARG A 261 10.96 -5.15 -18.86
C ARG A 261 9.62 -5.00 -18.14
N VAL A 262 9.56 -5.50 -16.91
CA VAL A 262 8.36 -5.52 -16.07
C VAL A 262 8.54 -4.67 -14.81
N VAL A 263 7.52 -3.89 -14.46
CA VAL A 263 7.37 -3.28 -13.14
C VAL A 263 6.06 -3.73 -12.49
N LEU A 264 6.09 -4.10 -11.21
CA LEU A 264 4.87 -4.44 -10.46
C LEU A 264 4.51 -3.30 -9.50
N ILE A 265 3.22 -2.97 -9.43
CA ILE A 265 2.69 -1.92 -8.56
C ILE A 265 1.65 -2.54 -7.62
N GLY A 266 1.77 -2.29 -6.33
CA GLY A 266 0.91 -2.86 -5.32
C GLY A 266 0.52 -1.85 -4.25
N HIS A 267 -0.74 -1.88 -3.77
CA HIS A 267 -1.21 -1.00 -2.69
C HIS A 267 -1.58 -1.79 -1.44
N SER A 268 -1.20 -1.33 -0.25
CA SER A 268 -1.55 -1.98 1.03
C SER A 268 -1.05 -3.43 1.06
N LEU A 269 -1.91 -4.44 1.27
CA LEU A 269 -1.56 -5.85 1.06
C LEU A 269 -0.89 -6.11 -0.29
N GLY A 270 -1.41 -5.48 -1.34
CA GLY A 270 -0.85 -5.58 -2.68
C GLY A 270 0.60 -5.11 -2.74
N GLY A 271 0.99 -4.16 -1.90
CA GLY A 271 2.35 -3.62 -1.86
C GLY A 271 3.37 -4.55 -1.22
N GLU A 272 2.96 -5.42 -0.29
CA GLU A 272 3.80 -6.53 0.18
C GLU A 272 3.81 -7.66 -0.87
N ALA A 273 2.66 -7.98 -1.45
CA ALA A 273 2.56 -9.08 -2.42
C ALA A 273 3.36 -8.86 -3.72
N VAL A 274 3.66 -7.62 -4.13
CA VAL A 274 4.61 -7.39 -5.25
C VAL A 274 6.06 -7.75 -4.88
N ALA A 275 6.45 -7.65 -3.60
CA ALA A 275 7.73 -8.13 -3.12
C ALA A 275 7.78 -9.67 -3.14
N GLU A 276 6.70 -10.31 -2.73
CA GLU A 276 6.56 -11.77 -2.78
C GLU A 276 6.54 -12.29 -4.22
N ALA A 277 5.90 -11.58 -5.15
CA ALA A 277 5.96 -11.88 -6.57
C ALA A 277 7.40 -11.83 -7.10
N ALA A 278 8.19 -10.82 -6.70
CA ALA A 278 9.60 -10.74 -7.09
C ALA A 278 10.43 -11.92 -6.55
N LEU A 279 10.17 -12.36 -5.31
CA LEU A 279 10.77 -13.56 -4.73
C LEU A 279 10.37 -14.82 -5.52
N PHE A 280 9.07 -15.07 -5.69
CA PHE A 280 8.54 -16.26 -6.36
C PHE A 280 8.97 -16.36 -7.82
N ASN A 281 9.13 -15.22 -8.50
CA ASN A 281 9.58 -15.17 -9.89
C ASN A 281 10.94 -15.86 -10.12
N ARG A 282 11.78 -15.94 -9.08
CA ARG A 282 13.13 -16.55 -9.12
C ARG A 282 13.17 -17.99 -8.62
N LEU A 283 12.08 -18.48 -8.05
CA LEU A 283 12.03 -19.81 -7.43
C LEU A 283 11.46 -20.85 -8.39
N PRO A 284 11.88 -22.12 -8.29
CA PRO A 284 11.32 -23.20 -9.10
C PRO A 284 9.97 -23.73 -8.58
N ALA A 285 9.61 -23.40 -7.33
CA ALA A 285 8.38 -23.84 -6.69
C ALA A 285 8.04 -22.96 -5.48
N PHE A 286 6.80 -23.06 -5.01
CA PHE A 286 6.30 -22.36 -3.83
C PHE A 286 7.05 -22.81 -2.56
N PRO A 287 7.58 -21.87 -1.72
CA PRO A 287 8.36 -22.23 -0.54
C PRO A 287 7.63 -23.12 0.47
N ASN A 288 6.31 -22.98 0.61
CA ASN A 288 5.55 -23.72 1.63
C ASN A 288 5.00 -25.05 1.10
N ASP A 289 4.95 -25.27 -0.22
CA ASP A 289 4.55 -26.53 -0.83
C ASP A 289 5.15 -26.71 -2.24
N ALA A 290 6.22 -27.51 -2.33
CA ALA A 290 6.95 -27.75 -3.57
C ALA A 290 6.15 -28.46 -4.68
N ARG A 291 4.91 -28.90 -4.41
CA ARG A 291 4.01 -29.42 -5.45
C ARG A 291 3.45 -28.31 -6.34
N GLN A 292 3.46 -27.07 -5.86
CA GLN A 292 3.15 -25.89 -6.66
C GLN A 292 4.42 -25.45 -7.40
N ILE A 293 4.56 -25.88 -8.65
CA ILE A 293 5.73 -25.59 -9.49
C ILE A 293 5.60 -24.20 -10.11
N PHE A 294 6.72 -23.49 -10.18
CA PHE A 294 6.84 -22.18 -10.80
C PHE A 294 7.65 -22.26 -12.09
N ASP A 295 7.20 -21.51 -13.11
CA ASP A 295 7.88 -21.34 -14.40
C ASP A 295 7.66 -19.89 -14.88
N PHE A 296 8.13 -18.95 -14.07
CA PHE A 296 7.90 -17.52 -14.27
C PHE A 296 9.10 -16.88 -14.96
N GLY A 297 10.15 -16.51 -14.22
CA GLY A 297 11.40 -15.99 -14.78
C GLY A 297 11.24 -14.71 -15.62
N PHE A 298 10.30 -13.84 -15.27
CA PHE A 298 10.07 -12.56 -15.95
C PHE A 298 11.16 -11.54 -15.58
N GLY A 299 11.47 -10.60 -16.48
CA GLY A 299 12.41 -9.52 -16.21
C GLY A 299 11.78 -8.41 -15.36
N ILE A 300 11.51 -8.71 -14.08
CA ILE A 300 11.02 -7.73 -13.11
C ILE A 300 12.17 -6.80 -12.74
N GLN A 301 12.11 -5.56 -13.23
CA GLN A 301 13.15 -4.54 -13.07
C GLN A 301 12.85 -3.57 -11.93
N GLY A 302 11.58 -3.43 -11.55
CA GLY A 302 11.21 -2.56 -10.44
C GLY A 302 9.88 -2.90 -9.78
N LEU A 303 9.71 -2.43 -8.55
CA LEU A 303 8.49 -2.53 -7.78
C LEU A 303 8.08 -1.14 -7.28
N ILE A 304 6.78 -0.85 -7.29
CA ILE A 304 6.19 0.34 -6.66
C ILE A 304 5.21 -0.12 -5.58
N ALA A 305 5.56 0.09 -4.33
CA ALA A 305 4.72 -0.20 -3.17
C ALA A 305 4.03 1.08 -2.68
N ILE A 306 2.70 1.10 -2.77
CA ILE A 306 1.85 2.19 -2.29
C ILE A 306 1.35 1.79 -0.91
N ALA A 307 1.58 2.63 0.09
CA ALA A 307 1.16 2.45 1.48
C ALA A 307 1.16 0.97 1.94
N PRO A 308 2.25 0.21 1.73
CA PRO A 308 2.23 -1.23 1.89
C PRO A 308 2.17 -1.62 3.36
N VAL A 309 1.57 -2.77 3.64
CA VAL A 309 1.88 -3.52 4.86
C VAL A 309 3.23 -4.22 4.71
N ASP A 310 3.69 -4.91 5.75
CA ASP A 310 4.86 -5.79 5.70
C ASP A 310 4.76 -6.86 6.79
N GLY A 311 5.09 -8.11 6.46
CA GLY A 311 5.15 -9.21 7.41
C GLY A 311 3.86 -10.02 7.52
N GLN A 312 3.04 -10.11 6.47
CA GLN A 312 2.01 -11.14 6.40
C GLN A 312 2.59 -12.49 5.97
N TYR A 313 3.52 -12.50 5.01
CA TYR A 313 4.15 -13.72 4.53
C TYR A 313 5.56 -13.92 5.12
N HIS A 314 5.80 -15.12 5.65
CA HIS A 314 7.06 -15.48 6.29
C HIS A 314 7.58 -16.83 5.78
N PRO A 315 8.16 -16.89 4.57
CA PRO A 315 8.77 -18.11 4.07
C PRO A 315 9.87 -18.53 5.04
N ARG A 316 9.78 -19.76 5.57
CA ARG A 316 10.70 -20.31 6.60
C ARG A 316 10.80 -19.48 7.89
N GLY A 317 9.80 -18.66 8.20
CA GLY A 317 9.79 -17.82 9.41
C GLY A 317 10.60 -16.53 9.28
N THR A 318 11.01 -16.15 8.07
CA THR A 318 11.71 -14.89 7.78
C THR A 318 10.90 -14.07 6.79
N LYS A 319 10.94 -12.74 6.90
CA LYS A 319 10.32 -11.84 5.93
C LYS A 319 11.05 -11.87 4.58
N THR A 320 10.40 -11.33 3.55
CA THR A 320 10.87 -11.34 2.16
C THR A 320 12.07 -10.40 1.93
N TRP A 321 13.12 -10.94 1.31
CA TRP A 321 14.27 -10.20 0.80
C TRP A 321 14.16 -10.04 -0.71
N ILE A 322 14.61 -8.89 -1.22
CA ILE A 322 14.61 -8.58 -2.65
C ILE A 322 16.03 -8.18 -3.04
N GLU A 323 16.57 -8.84 -4.05
CA GLU A 323 17.91 -8.54 -4.58
C GLU A 323 17.78 -8.03 -6.01
N ASP A 324 18.55 -7.02 -6.42
CA ASP A 324 18.70 -6.62 -7.83
C ASP A 324 17.38 -6.27 -8.55
N VAL A 325 16.45 -5.63 -7.83
CA VAL A 325 15.20 -5.06 -8.38
C VAL A 325 15.02 -3.67 -7.79
N SER A 326 14.84 -2.65 -8.63
CA SER A 326 14.62 -1.28 -8.14
C SER A 326 13.34 -1.20 -7.31
N TYR A 327 13.28 -0.37 -6.27
CA TYR A 327 12.14 -0.35 -5.35
C TYR A 327 11.72 1.07 -4.98
N LEU A 328 10.49 1.44 -5.31
CA LEU A 328 9.87 2.68 -4.86
C LEU A 328 8.80 2.37 -3.83
N ILE A 329 8.88 3.01 -2.68
CA ILE A 329 7.79 3.03 -1.71
C ILE A 329 7.25 4.44 -1.51
N ILE A 330 5.93 4.59 -1.52
CA ILE A 330 5.24 5.82 -1.16
C ILE A 330 4.22 5.56 -0.06
N HIS A 331 4.17 6.41 0.98
CA HIS A 331 3.25 6.24 2.11
C HIS A 331 2.64 7.57 2.53
N GLY A 332 1.36 7.56 2.92
CA GLY A 332 0.66 8.77 3.36
C GLY A 332 0.95 9.11 4.81
N PHE A 333 1.27 10.38 5.12
CA PHE A 333 1.49 10.82 6.50
C PHE A 333 0.25 10.67 7.40
N LEU A 334 -0.94 10.73 6.80
CA LEU A 334 -2.24 10.61 7.47
C LEU A 334 -2.93 9.31 7.09
N ASP A 335 -2.15 8.28 6.75
CA ASP A 335 -2.64 6.93 6.55
C ASP A 335 -3.33 6.43 7.84
N GLY A 336 -4.65 6.26 7.76
CA GLY A 336 -5.48 5.80 8.86
C GLY A 336 -5.59 4.28 8.96
N ASP A 337 -5.19 3.55 7.92
CA ASP A 337 -5.26 2.09 7.84
C ASP A 337 -3.91 1.49 8.28
N VAL A 338 -2.85 1.77 7.53
CA VAL A 338 -1.46 1.39 7.81
C VAL A 338 -0.74 2.57 8.49
N GLN A 339 -0.98 2.70 9.80
CA GLN A 339 -0.60 3.89 10.59
C GLN A 339 0.90 4.07 10.82
N SER A 340 1.68 2.99 10.69
CA SER A 340 3.14 3.03 10.66
C SER A 340 3.59 3.03 9.20
N PHE A 341 4.73 3.66 8.89
CA PHE A 341 5.32 3.60 7.55
C PHE A 341 5.95 2.21 7.30
N MET A 342 5.14 1.15 7.28
CA MET A 342 5.55 -0.25 7.40
C MET A 342 6.51 -0.69 6.30
N GLY A 343 6.28 -0.32 5.04
CA GLY A 343 7.18 -0.78 3.98
C GLY A 343 8.59 -0.15 3.99
N THR A 344 8.91 0.74 4.94
CA THR A 344 10.33 1.06 5.24
C THR A 344 11.09 -0.18 5.73
N SER A 345 10.39 -1.13 6.37
CA SER A 345 10.89 -2.45 6.73
C SER A 345 11.25 -3.27 5.48
N GLN A 346 10.34 -3.36 4.50
CA GLN A 346 10.67 -4.00 3.21
C GLN A 346 11.79 -3.27 2.47
N PHE A 347 11.81 -1.92 2.51
CA PHE A 347 12.89 -1.09 1.92
C PHE A 347 14.27 -1.44 2.49
N ALA A 348 14.38 -1.72 3.80
CA ALA A 348 15.64 -2.13 4.42
C ALA A 348 16.15 -3.45 3.83
N ARG A 349 15.25 -4.39 3.52
CA ARG A 349 15.53 -5.72 2.94
C ARG A 349 15.61 -5.75 1.41
N VAL A 350 15.73 -4.60 0.74
CA VAL A 350 16.05 -4.51 -0.69
C VAL A 350 17.54 -4.23 -0.86
N THR A 351 18.27 -5.11 -1.55
CA THR A 351 19.73 -5.02 -1.75
C THR A 351 20.11 -5.13 -3.23
N PHE A 352 21.32 -4.68 -3.58
CA PHE A 352 21.80 -4.63 -4.97
C PHE A 352 23.19 -5.27 -5.10
N PRO A 353 23.35 -6.58 -4.82
CA PRO A 353 24.66 -7.23 -4.90
C PRO A 353 25.25 -7.24 -6.32
N GLU A 354 24.42 -7.27 -7.37
CA GLU A 354 24.87 -7.34 -8.76
C GLU A 354 24.39 -6.16 -9.63
N CYS A 355 23.36 -5.43 -9.21
CA CYS A 355 22.73 -4.37 -10.00
C CYS A 355 23.20 -2.95 -9.64
N VAL A 356 24.33 -2.52 -10.22
CA VAL A 356 24.89 -1.17 -10.02
C VAL A 356 23.92 -0.04 -10.39
N ASN A 357 23.10 -0.25 -11.43
CA ASN A 357 22.14 0.76 -11.89
C ASN A 357 20.79 0.69 -11.16
N CYS A 358 20.57 -0.28 -10.27
CA CYS A 358 19.34 -0.33 -9.48
C CYS A 358 19.36 0.76 -8.40
N PHE A 359 18.16 1.16 -7.96
CA PHE A 359 18.02 2.07 -6.85
C PHE A 359 16.74 1.78 -6.09
N LYS A 360 16.70 2.18 -4.82
CA LYS A 360 15.49 2.21 -4.01
C LYS A 360 15.24 3.60 -3.47
N SER A 361 13.97 4.00 -3.43
CA SER A 361 13.57 5.26 -2.80
C SER A 361 12.34 5.08 -1.91
N SER A 362 12.33 5.74 -0.76
CA SER A 362 11.16 5.88 0.09
C SER A 362 10.63 7.31 0.04
N ILE A 363 9.30 7.46 0.01
CA ILE A 363 8.61 8.74 -0.07
C ILE A 363 7.50 8.77 0.98
N TYR A 364 7.64 9.63 1.97
CA TYR A 364 6.60 9.92 2.93
C TYR A 364 5.89 11.22 2.53
N MET A 365 4.65 11.09 2.05
CA MET A 365 3.88 12.19 1.47
C MET A 365 3.03 12.86 2.55
N LEU A 366 3.36 14.11 2.88
CA LEU A 366 2.63 14.85 3.91
C LEU A 366 1.23 15.23 3.41
N GLY A 367 0.25 15.02 4.28
CA GLY A 367 -1.17 15.26 4.00
C GLY A 367 -1.87 14.12 3.26
N ALA A 368 -1.15 13.19 2.62
CA ALA A 368 -1.77 12.04 1.97
C ALA A 368 -2.31 11.03 3.00
N ASN A 369 -3.43 10.39 2.67
CA ASN A 369 -4.00 9.25 3.40
C ASN A 369 -3.74 7.94 2.66
N HIS A 370 -4.29 6.83 3.17
CA HIS A 370 -4.25 5.51 2.54
C HIS A 370 -5.08 5.48 1.25
N GLY A 371 -6.36 5.83 1.37
CA GLY A 371 -7.37 5.51 0.36
C GLY A 371 -7.23 6.26 -0.97
N GLN A 372 -6.82 7.53 -0.97
CA GLN A 372 -6.98 8.40 -2.16
C GLN A 372 -6.03 8.08 -3.32
N PHE A 373 -5.03 7.20 -3.14
CA PHE A 373 -4.27 6.63 -4.26
C PHE A 373 -5.17 5.79 -5.20
N ASN A 374 -6.23 5.21 -4.66
CA ASN A 374 -7.28 4.52 -5.37
C ASN A 374 -8.52 5.43 -5.50
N THR A 375 -9.10 5.56 -6.69
CA THR A 375 -10.24 6.47 -6.90
C THR A 375 -11.56 5.99 -6.27
N SER A 376 -11.68 4.72 -5.87
CA SER A 376 -12.92 4.20 -5.25
C SER A 376 -12.91 4.23 -3.72
N TRP A 377 -11.75 4.14 -3.07
CA TRP A 377 -11.64 4.00 -1.60
C TRP A 377 -11.90 5.32 -0.86
N GLY A 378 -11.53 6.45 -1.49
CA GLY A 378 -11.86 7.78 -0.98
C GLY A 378 -11.01 8.25 0.20
N ARG A 379 -11.55 9.21 0.96
CA ARG A 379 -10.80 9.99 1.96
C ARG A 379 -10.79 9.36 3.36
N ALA A 380 -11.75 8.49 3.64
CA ALA A 380 -11.87 7.85 4.93
C ALA A 380 -11.35 6.43 4.83
N ASP A 381 -10.21 6.18 5.45
CA ASP A 381 -9.50 4.90 5.36
C ASP A 381 -10.20 3.76 6.13
N HIS A 382 -11.23 4.08 6.93
CA HIS A 382 -12.02 3.09 7.67
C HIS A 382 -13.43 3.00 7.11
N SER A 383 -13.95 1.78 7.06
CA SER A 383 -15.36 1.53 6.77
C SER A 383 -16.26 1.99 7.93
N MET A 384 -17.58 1.96 7.72
CA MET A 384 -18.54 2.32 8.76
C MET A 384 -18.62 1.21 9.82
N PRO A 385 -18.69 1.56 11.12
CA PRO A 385 -18.79 2.91 11.70
C PRO A 385 -17.44 3.56 12.03
N GLY A 386 -16.30 2.89 11.79
CA GLY A 386 -14.96 3.39 12.12
C GLY A 386 -14.65 4.77 11.52
N ARG A 387 -15.15 5.02 10.31
CA ARG A 387 -15.07 6.33 9.61
C ARG A 387 -15.38 7.54 10.48
N PHE A 388 -16.36 7.44 11.39
CA PHE A 388 -16.79 8.58 12.22
C PHE A 388 -15.76 9.03 13.26
N PHE A 389 -14.72 8.23 13.49
CA PHE A 389 -13.68 8.49 14.48
C PHE A 389 -12.41 9.04 13.83
N LEU A 390 -12.40 9.24 12.51
CA LEU A 390 -11.26 9.77 11.78
C LEU A 390 -11.31 11.31 11.73
N ASN A 391 -10.15 11.94 11.95
CA ASN A 391 -9.97 13.35 11.67
C ASN A 391 -9.57 13.51 10.19
N LEU A 392 -10.55 13.83 9.34
CA LEU A 392 -10.40 13.93 7.90
C LEU A 392 -9.99 15.33 7.42
N GLU A 393 -10.17 16.37 8.22
CA GLU A 393 -9.79 17.74 7.89
C GLU A 393 -8.33 17.91 7.43
N PRO A 394 -7.31 17.33 8.09
CA PRO A 394 -5.90 17.51 7.68
C PRO A 394 -5.51 16.82 6.36
N ILE A 395 -6.35 15.92 5.83
CA ILE A 395 -6.01 15.12 4.65
C ILE A 395 -5.97 16.03 3.41
N MET A 396 -5.03 15.81 2.49
CA MET A 396 -4.94 16.60 1.27
C MET A 396 -6.05 16.20 0.29
N ASP A 397 -6.37 17.06 -0.68
CA ASP A 397 -7.33 16.72 -1.73
C ASP A 397 -6.87 15.51 -2.55
N ALA A 398 -7.80 14.62 -2.91
CA ALA A 398 -7.50 13.39 -3.62
C ALA A 398 -6.85 13.63 -5.01
N GLU A 399 -7.25 14.70 -5.70
CA GLU A 399 -6.64 15.10 -6.98
C GLU A 399 -5.21 15.60 -6.79
N LEU A 400 -4.94 16.32 -5.71
CA LEU A 400 -3.58 16.78 -5.39
C LEU A 400 -2.67 15.61 -5.01
N GLN A 401 -3.18 14.67 -4.20
CA GLN A 401 -2.45 13.44 -3.84
C GLN A 401 -2.04 12.66 -5.09
N ARG A 402 -3.00 12.27 -5.93
CA ARG A 402 -2.70 11.53 -7.17
C ARG A 402 -1.89 12.37 -8.15
N GLY A 403 -2.15 13.67 -8.23
CA GLY A 403 -1.39 14.61 -9.07
C GLY A 403 0.09 14.71 -8.69
N ALA A 404 0.41 14.58 -7.39
CA ALA A 404 1.78 14.51 -6.90
C ALA A 404 2.42 13.11 -7.07
N THR A 405 1.63 12.04 -6.95
CA THR A 405 2.09 10.65 -7.16
C THR A 405 2.44 10.37 -8.62
N LYS A 406 1.62 10.87 -9.54
CA LYS A 406 1.72 10.65 -10.98
C LYS A 406 3.14 10.87 -11.55
N PRO A 407 3.79 12.05 -11.39
CA PRO A 407 5.14 12.27 -11.88
C PRO A 407 6.20 11.39 -11.20
N LEU A 408 6.02 11.03 -9.92
CA LEU A 408 6.97 10.17 -9.20
C LEU A 408 6.99 8.76 -9.79
N PHE A 409 5.81 8.19 -10.04
CA PHE A 409 5.72 6.85 -10.64
C PHE A 409 6.24 6.85 -12.07
N THR A 410 5.90 7.86 -12.86
CA THR A 410 6.39 7.95 -14.24
C THR A 410 7.91 8.16 -14.28
N ALA A 411 8.49 8.97 -13.39
CA ALA A 411 9.94 9.09 -13.26
C ALA A 411 10.59 7.73 -12.95
N PHE A 412 10.02 6.96 -12.02
CA PHE A 412 10.51 5.62 -11.70
C PHE A 412 10.44 4.66 -12.89
N LEU A 413 9.32 4.64 -13.63
CA LEU A 413 9.17 3.83 -14.84
C LEU A 413 10.15 4.26 -15.94
N LEU A 414 10.36 5.56 -16.14
CA LEU A 414 11.31 6.08 -17.13
C LEU A 414 12.75 5.69 -16.79
N THR A 415 13.14 5.77 -15.51
CA THR A 415 14.48 5.33 -15.07
C THR A 415 14.62 3.81 -15.26
N THR A 416 13.68 3.01 -14.76
CA THR A 416 13.81 1.54 -14.69
C THR A 416 13.57 0.84 -16.04
N LEU A 417 12.49 1.16 -16.75
CA LEU A 417 12.07 0.45 -17.97
C LEU A 417 12.67 1.04 -19.26
N PHE A 418 13.09 2.31 -19.22
CA PHE A 418 13.60 3.04 -20.40
C PHE A 418 15.04 3.53 -20.25
N GLY A 419 15.69 3.31 -19.10
CA GLY A 419 17.08 3.72 -18.86
C GLY A 419 17.29 5.23 -18.90
N ARG A 420 16.25 6.02 -18.60
CA ARG A 420 16.32 7.50 -18.59
C ARG A 420 16.85 7.99 -17.25
N GLU A 421 18.15 7.80 -17.04
CA GLU A 421 18.85 8.06 -15.78
C GLU A 421 18.70 9.49 -15.24
N GLU A 422 18.43 10.47 -16.10
CA GLU A 422 18.15 11.84 -15.66
C GLU A 422 16.95 11.95 -14.71
N TYR A 423 16.00 11.01 -14.78
CA TYR A 423 14.84 10.95 -13.87
C TYR A 423 15.17 10.31 -12.51
N ARG A 424 16.31 9.64 -12.35
CA ARG A 424 16.80 9.19 -11.03
C ARG A 424 16.97 10.37 -10.08
N SER A 425 17.42 11.50 -10.64
CA SER A 425 17.59 12.74 -9.89
C SER A 425 16.33 13.10 -9.11
N VAL A 426 15.11 12.80 -9.56
CA VAL A 426 13.84 13.07 -8.85
C VAL A 426 13.83 12.55 -7.41
N PHE A 427 14.58 11.49 -7.11
CA PHE A 427 14.59 10.83 -5.80
C PHE A 427 15.76 11.25 -4.89
N GLU A 428 16.80 11.89 -5.41
CA GLU A 428 18.11 12.02 -4.74
C GLU A 428 18.29 13.26 -3.85
N ALA A 429 17.26 14.07 -3.57
CA ALA A 429 17.44 15.26 -2.71
C ALA A 429 16.37 15.42 -1.66
N ILE A 430 16.85 15.83 -0.50
CA ILE A 430 16.11 16.07 0.72
C ILE A 430 15.70 17.56 0.74
N PRO A 431 14.46 17.93 1.13
CA PRO A 431 13.15 17.41 0.76
C PRO A 431 12.61 18.11 -0.51
N ARG A 432 12.46 17.35 -1.59
CA ARG A 432 11.89 17.84 -2.85
C ARG A 432 10.38 18.01 -2.72
N SER A 433 9.89 19.24 -2.84
CA SER A 433 8.52 19.42 -3.32
C SER A 433 8.43 18.84 -4.74
N ALA A 434 7.30 18.23 -5.10
CA ALA A 434 7.08 17.89 -6.51
C ALA A 434 7.00 19.21 -7.30
N PRO A 435 7.98 19.57 -8.15
CA PRO A 435 7.97 20.87 -8.84
C PRO A 435 6.85 20.96 -9.89
N TRP A 436 6.21 19.83 -10.16
CA TRP A 436 5.23 19.64 -11.23
C TRP A 436 3.78 19.68 -10.75
N THR A 437 3.55 19.96 -9.47
CA THR A 437 2.21 20.14 -8.92
C THR A 437 1.88 21.64 -8.78
N ALA A 438 0.63 22.01 -9.06
CA ALA A 438 0.18 23.41 -8.94
C ALA A 438 0.26 23.94 -7.49
N GLN A 439 0.25 23.04 -6.52
CA GLN A 439 0.48 23.33 -5.10
C GLN A 439 1.65 22.46 -4.63
N SER A 440 2.59 23.02 -3.86
CA SER A 440 3.73 22.27 -3.34
C SER A 440 3.26 21.21 -2.34
N VAL A 441 3.47 19.94 -2.67
CA VAL A 441 3.33 18.82 -1.73
C VAL A 441 4.68 18.59 -1.06
N GLU A 442 4.69 18.54 0.28
CA GLU A 442 5.90 18.23 1.04
C GLU A 442 6.13 16.71 1.03
N LEU A 443 7.33 16.31 0.60
CA LEU A 443 7.76 14.92 0.55
C LEU A 443 9.01 14.78 1.43
N VAL A 444 9.03 13.75 2.26
CA VAL A 444 10.26 13.31 2.93
C VAL A 444 10.76 12.08 2.18
N THR A 445 11.99 12.15 1.67
CA THR A 445 12.53 11.12 0.80
C THR A 445 13.81 10.53 1.36
N ASP A 446 13.99 9.24 1.17
CA ASP A 446 15.28 8.56 1.30
C ASP A 446 15.59 7.83 -0.01
N VAL A 447 16.87 7.73 -0.38
CA VAL A 447 17.32 7.02 -1.58
C VAL A 447 18.58 6.21 -1.27
N ARG A 448 18.67 5.03 -1.87
CA ARG A 448 19.91 4.24 -1.91
C ARG A 448 20.12 3.72 -3.32
N THR A 449 21.34 3.75 -3.83
CA THR A 449 21.67 3.26 -5.17
C THR A 449 22.58 2.02 -5.12
N GLY A 450 22.60 1.24 -6.20
CA GLY A 450 23.43 0.04 -6.31
C GLY A 450 24.93 0.32 -6.48
N ASP A 451 25.31 1.56 -6.77
CA ASP A 451 26.70 2.02 -6.83
C ASP A 451 27.19 2.66 -5.53
N GLU A 452 26.33 2.77 -4.50
CA GLU A 452 26.73 3.23 -3.18
C GLU A 452 27.68 2.23 -2.51
N ARG A 453 28.74 2.77 -1.89
CA ARG A 453 29.64 2.01 -1.05
C ARG A 453 29.35 2.30 0.42
N VAL A 454 28.64 1.38 1.07
CA VAL A 454 28.33 1.47 2.50
C VAL A 454 29.60 1.22 3.31
N ILE A 455 29.92 2.15 4.22
CA ILE A 455 31.05 2.00 5.16
C ILE A 455 30.58 1.25 6.41
N ALA A 456 29.50 1.74 7.05
CA ALA A 456 28.86 1.15 8.21
C ALA A 456 27.36 1.51 8.21
N ASP A 457 26.51 0.49 8.17
CA ASP A 457 25.05 0.53 8.35
C ASP A 457 24.60 -0.26 9.59
N PHE A 458 25.51 -1.03 10.21
CA PHE A 458 25.28 -1.79 11.44
C PHE A 458 24.28 -2.96 11.27
N GLU A 459 24.07 -3.40 10.02
CA GLU A 459 23.17 -4.51 9.69
C GLU A 459 23.91 -5.84 9.56
N GLU A 460 25.25 -5.83 9.55
CA GLU A 460 26.10 -6.96 9.19
C GLU A 460 26.23 -8.04 10.27
N ASP A 461 26.35 -7.66 11.54
CA ASP A 461 26.56 -8.56 12.67
C ASP A 461 26.24 -7.87 14.02
N ALA A 462 26.76 -8.40 15.13
CA ALA A 462 26.58 -7.86 16.48
C ALA A 462 27.92 -7.47 17.17
N ASP A 463 29.04 -7.54 16.44
CA ASP A 463 30.35 -7.13 16.88
C ASP A 463 30.52 -5.62 16.64
N LEU A 464 30.43 -4.85 17.72
CA LEU A 464 30.47 -3.38 17.63
C LEU A 464 31.83 -2.79 17.15
N GLN A 465 32.80 -3.63 16.79
CA GLN A 465 34.09 -3.24 16.22
C GLN A 465 34.18 -3.48 14.70
N THR A 466 33.25 -4.22 14.12
CA THR A 466 33.14 -4.41 12.67
C THR A 466 32.34 -3.28 12.05
N ALA A 467 32.32 -3.28 10.73
CA ALA A 467 31.57 -2.35 9.91
C ALA A 467 31.16 -3.10 8.62
N THR A 468 30.06 -2.68 7.99
CA THR A 468 29.53 -3.29 6.75
C THR A 468 30.60 -3.48 5.68
N LEU A 469 31.50 -2.50 5.53
CA LEU A 469 32.67 -2.66 4.68
C LEU A 469 33.65 -3.63 5.35
N ALA A 470 33.80 -4.84 4.82
CA ALA A 470 34.58 -5.95 5.42
C ALA A 470 36.01 -5.63 5.90
N ALA A 471 36.65 -4.56 5.42
CA ALA A 471 37.99 -4.13 5.85
C ALA A 471 37.99 -2.94 6.83
N ALA A 472 36.82 -2.35 7.12
CA ALA A 472 36.66 -1.26 8.07
C ALA A 472 36.57 -1.81 9.49
N ARG A 473 36.99 -0.98 10.45
CA ARG A 473 36.90 -1.23 11.89
C ARG A 473 36.39 0.01 12.58
N ILE A 474 35.62 -0.17 13.65
CA ILE A 474 35.08 0.91 14.45
C ILE A 474 35.80 0.94 15.79
N GLU A 475 36.31 2.12 16.15
CA GLU A 475 36.94 2.40 17.45
C GLU A 475 36.29 3.65 18.06
N SER A 476 36.13 3.66 19.39
CA SER A 476 35.59 4.81 20.10
C SER A 476 36.31 5.06 21.44
N GLN A 477 36.35 6.33 21.88
CA GLN A 477 36.92 6.72 23.16
C GLN A 477 36.04 7.79 23.82
N GLY A 478 35.94 7.77 25.15
CA GLY A 478 35.25 8.81 25.91
C GLY A 478 33.72 8.76 25.84
N LEU A 479 33.13 7.68 25.33
CA LEU A 479 31.69 7.44 25.34
C LEU A 479 31.24 6.86 26.68
N SER A 480 30.11 7.34 27.19
CA SER A 480 29.40 6.75 28.33
C SER A 480 28.45 5.62 27.91
N ARG A 481 28.12 5.54 26.61
CA ARG A 481 27.36 4.44 26.01
C ARG A 481 27.79 4.21 24.55
N TRP A 482 27.98 2.94 24.20
CA TRP A 482 28.22 2.44 22.85
C TRP A 482 27.44 1.12 22.71
N SER A 483 26.43 1.10 21.85
CA SER A 483 25.60 -0.08 21.59
C SER A 483 24.84 0.08 20.28
N GLU A 484 24.75 -0.97 19.48
CA GLU A 484 23.79 -1.07 18.38
C GLU A 484 22.42 -1.48 18.90
N ALA A 485 21.37 -1.02 18.22
CA ALA A 485 20.01 -1.38 18.55
C ALA A 485 19.11 -1.26 17.33
N GLU A 486 18.15 -2.18 17.25
CA GLU A 486 17.06 -2.11 16.29
C GLU A 486 16.31 -0.77 16.40
N VAL A 487 16.05 -0.17 15.24
CA VAL A 487 15.24 1.03 15.10
C VAL A 487 13.77 0.61 15.01
N LYS A 488 12.93 1.30 15.76
CA LYS A 488 11.49 1.12 15.74
C LYS A 488 10.83 2.37 15.18
N ILE A 489 9.84 2.17 14.32
CA ILE A 489 8.85 3.20 14.00
C ILE A 489 7.74 3.16 15.05
N LYS A 490 6.80 4.11 15.01
CA LYS A 490 5.87 4.40 16.11
C LYS A 490 5.20 3.15 16.71
N TRP A 491 4.82 2.18 15.86
CA TRP A 491 4.16 0.94 16.28
C TRP A 491 4.77 -0.35 15.72
N GLU A 492 5.80 -0.26 14.88
CA GLU A 492 6.33 -1.38 14.10
C GLU A 492 7.87 -1.35 14.09
N PRO A 493 8.56 -2.46 13.79
CA PRO A 493 10.00 -2.46 13.56
C PRO A 493 10.34 -1.77 12.22
N LEU A 494 11.54 -1.20 12.13
CA LEU A 494 12.09 -0.69 10.87
C LEU A 494 12.84 -1.78 10.09
N ASP A 495 13.11 -2.94 10.69
CA ASP A 495 14.05 -3.96 10.19
C ASP A 495 15.40 -3.35 9.77
N SER A 496 15.87 -2.42 10.59
CA SER A 496 17.17 -1.75 10.46
C SER A 496 17.73 -1.46 11.86
N ALA A 497 19.05 -1.44 11.98
CA ALA A 497 19.81 -1.12 13.16
C ALA A 497 20.36 0.31 13.14
N ALA A 498 20.63 0.83 14.32
CA ALA A 498 21.36 2.08 14.49
C ALA A 498 22.24 2.04 15.73
N VAL A 499 23.34 2.79 15.68
CA VAL A 499 24.21 2.98 16.83
C VAL A 499 23.62 3.99 17.81
N ARG A 500 23.63 3.65 19.11
CA ARG A 500 23.25 4.52 20.22
C ARG A 500 24.49 4.97 20.98
N LEU A 501 24.86 6.22 20.77
CA LEU A 501 25.99 6.87 21.42
C LEU A 501 25.51 7.69 22.61
N GLY A 502 26.25 7.60 23.71
CA GLY A 502 26.09 8.48 24.86
C GLY A 502 27.44 9.02 25.27
N TRP A 503 27.48 10.29 25.69
CA TRP A 503 28.65 10.93 26.27
C TRP A 503 28.22 11.85 27.40
N GLN A 504 29.11 12.08 28.37
CA GLN A 504 28.89 13.10 29.40
C GLN A 504 29.53 14.41 28.95
N PRO A 505 28.85 15.56 29.10
CA PRO A 505 29.51 16.84 28.91
C PRO A 505 30.61 16.98 29.97
N HIS A 506 31.87 17.10 29.54
CA HIS A 506 32.96 17.41 30.46
C HIS A 506 32.68 18.77 31.12
N LYS A 507 32.51 18.80 32.44
CA LYS A 507 32.40 20.08 33.16
C LYS A 507 33.72 20.88 33.20
N ASP A 508 34.86 20.26 32.88
CA ASP A 508 36.20 20.85 33.05
C ASP A 508 37.17 20.63 31.88
N ALA A 509 36.69 20.54 30.63
CA ALA A 509 37.61 20.51 29.49
C ALA A 509 38.12 21.93 29.17
N GLN A 510 39.23 22.34 29.81
CA GLN A 510 40.04 23.44 29.27
C GLN A 510 40.50 23.05 27.86
N ALA A 511 40.28 23.94 26.90
CA ALA A 511 40.72 23.76 25.52
C ALA A 511 42.24 23.46 25.49
N PRO A 512 42.70 22.49 24.70
CA PRO A 512 44.13 22.23 24.58
C PRO A 512 44.83 23.47 24.00
N SER A 513 45.87 23.92 24.69
CA SER A 513 46.74 25.06 24.33
C SER A 513 47.62 24.76 23.12
#